data_AF-A0A2I0T2I2-F1
#
_entry.id   AF-A0A2I0T2I2-F1
#
_cell.length_a   1.000
_cell.length_b   1.000
_cell.length_c   1.000
_cell.angle_alpha   90.00
_cell.angle_beta   90.00
_cell.angle_gamma   90.00
#
_symmetry.space_group_name_H-M   'P 1'
#
loop_
_entity.id
_entity.type
_entity.pdbx_description
1 polymer ?
#
loop_
_entity_poly.entity_id
_entity_poly.type
_entity_poly.pdbx_seq_one_letter_code
_entity_poly.pdbx_strand_id
1 'polypeptide(L)'
;MALQEAYRVLKPGGRFLCLEFSHVSNPLLSRLYDLYSFQVIPVLGEVIAGDWKSYQYLVESIRRFPPQEELKAMIEDTGFFKVDYQNLNSGIVAIHSGFKL
;
A
#
# COMPACT_ATOMS: atom_id res chain seq x y z
N MET A 1 -14.99 -5.73 -7.65
CA MET A 1 -13.72 -5.75 -6.86
C MET A 1 -13.84 -4.79 -5.68
N ALA A 2 -13.01 -4.94 -4.62
CA ALA A 2 -13.20 -4.26 -3.32
C ALA A 2 -13.39 -2.73 -3.38
N LEU A 3 -12.69 -2.03 -4.30
CA LEU A 3 -12.86 -0.58 -4.49
C LEU A 3 -14.28 -0.20 -4.96
N GLN A 4 -14.87 -0.99 -5.87
CA GLN A 4 -16.25 -0.78 -6.32
C GLN A 4 -17.24 -0.95 -5.19
N GLU A 5 -16.98 -1.89 -4.27
CA GLU A 5 -17.83 -2.10 -3.11
C GLU A 5 -17.70 -0.94 -2.13
N ALA A 6 -16.47 -0.46 -1.88
CA ALA A 6 -16.24 0.77 -1.11
C ALA A 6 -17.01 1.96 -1.71
N TYR A 7 -16.91 2.16 -3.02
CA TYR A 7 -17.67 3.20 -3.72
C TYR A 7 -19.18 3.03 -3.57
N ARG A 8 -19.71 1.80 -3.71
CA ARG A 8 -21.13 1.50 -3.60
C ARG A 8 -21.69 1.90 -2.23
N VAL A 9 -21.00 1.54 -1.15
CA VAL A 9 -21.48 1.75 0.24
C VAL A 9 -21.29 3.16 0.77
N LEU A 10 -20.34 3.92 0.20
CA LEU A 10 -20.14 5.33 0.55
C LEU A 10 -21.37 6.17 0.17
N LYS A 11 -21.72 7.13 1.01
CA LYS A 11 -22.77 8.13 0.69
C LYS A 11 -22.21 9.17 -0.30
N PRO A 12 -23.04 9.82 -1.12
CA PRO A 12 -22.64 11.01 -1.86
C PRO A 12 -22.03 12.06 -0.92
N GLY A 13 -20.93 12.67 -1.35
CA GLY A 13 -20.07 13.54 -0.53
C GLY A 13 -19.11 12.81 0.43
N GLY A 14 -19.19 11.48 0.52
CA GLY A 14 -18.32 10.67 1.37
C GLY A 14 -16.87 10.62 0.86
N ARG A 15 -15.92 10.50 1.79
CA ARG A 15 -14.49 10.38 1.48
C ARG A 15 -13.99 8.96 1.76
N PHE A 16 -13.36 8.36 0.77
CA PHE A 16 -12.57 7.15 0.90
C PHE A 16 -11.15 7.49 1.35
N LEU A 17 -10.60 6.70 2.28
CA LEU A 17 -9.23 6.79 2.75
C LEU A 17 -8.65 5.36 2.83
N CYS A 18 -7.47 5.16 2.25
CA CYS A 18 -6.76 3.89 2.27
C CYS A 18 -5.32 4.16 2.74
N LEU A 19 -4.93 3.61 3.89
CA LEU A 19 -3.55 3.66 4.39
C LEU A 19 -2.95 2.28 4.13
N GLU A 20 -2.00 2.19 3.21
CA GLU A 20 -1.35 0.93 2.87
C GLU A 20 0.13 1.10 2.60
N PHE A 21 0.86 -0.02 2.66
CA PHE A 21 2.24 -0.06 2.21
C PHE A 21 2.32 0.27 0.72
N SER A 22 3.39 0.96 0.34
CA SER A 22 3.63 1.31 -1.04
C SER A 22 5.12 1.27 -1.36
N HIS A 23 5.48 1.81 -2.51
CA HIS A 23 6.83 1.72 -3.05
C HIS A 23 7.63 2.96 -2.69
N VAL A 24 8.85 2.74 -2.20
CA VAL A 24 9.78 3.82 -1.85
C VAL A 24 10.13 4.61 -3.11
N SER A 25 9.92 5.93 -3.10
CA SER A 25 10.06 6.78 -4.28
C SER A 25 11.52 6.98 -4.73
N ASN A 26 12.49 6.72 -3.86
CA ASN A 26 13.91 6.81 -4.17
C ASN A 26 14.46 5.42 -4.57
N PRO A 27 14.99 5.24 -5.80
CA PRO A 27 15.48 3.95 -6.30
C PRO A 27 16.61 3.32 -5.46
N LEU A 28 17.47 4.14 -4.84
CA LEU A 28 18.57 3.66 -3.99
C LEU A 28 18.06 3.15 -2.65
N LEU A 29 17.11 3.87 -2.05
CA LEU A 29 16.42 3.43 -0.83
C LEU A 29 15.52 2.23 -1.09
N SER A 30 14.87 2.15 -2.25
CA SER A 30 14.07 1.00 -2.68
C SER A 30 14.92 -0.28 -2.72
N ARG A 31 16.09 -0.24 -3.35
CA ARG A 31 17.02 -1.40 -3.36
C ARG A 31 17.53 -1.76 -1.97
N LEU A 32 17.88 -0.76 -1.15
CA LEU A 32 18.37 -1.02 0.20
C LEU A 32 17.27 -1.60 1.09
N TYR A 33 16.04 -1.08 0.96
CA TYR A 33 14.85 -1.58 1.62
C TYR A 33 14.51 -2.99 1.15
N ASP A 34 14.58 -3.27 -0.15
CA ASP A 34 14.38 -4.62 -0.71
C ASP A 34 15.39 -5.62 -0.14
N LEU A 35 16.68 -5.28 -0.11
CA LEU A 35 17.74 -6.12 0.46
C LEU A 35 17.54 -6.36 1.96
N TYR A 36 17.24 -5.30 2.72
CA TYR A 36 16.95 -5.39 4.14
C TYR A 36 15.68 -6.21 4.42
N SER A 37 14.60 -5.96 3.69
CA SER A 37 13.32 -6.66 3.88
C SER A 37 13.39 -8.12 3.46
N PHE A 38 14.17 -8.51 2.45
CA PHE A 38 14.33 -9.93 2.09
C PHE A 38 15.19 -10.73 3.05
N GLN A 39 16.23 -10.11 3.61
CA GLN A 39 17.23 -10.86 4.38
C GLN A 39 17.10 -10.68 5.88
N VAL A 40 16.55 -9.54 6.34
CA VAL A 40 16.58 -9.18 7.76
C VAL A 40 15.20 -9.35 8.41
N ILE A 41 14.12 -8.95 7.75
CA ILE A 41 12.76 -9.03 8.33
C ILE A 41 12.30 -10.48 8.59
N PRO A 42 12.43 -11.44 7.65
CA PRO A 42 12.03 -12.83 7.89
C PRO A 42 12.89 -13.50 8.98
N VAL A 43 14.20 -13.24 8.99
CA VAL A 43 15.13 -13.78 10.00
C VAL A 43 14.81 -13.23 11.38
N LEU A 44 14.51 -11.94 11.51
CA LEU A 44 14.02 -11.37 12.76
C LEU A 44 12.67 -11.97 13.17
N GLY A 45 11.77 -12.22 12.22
CA GLY A 45 10.48 -12.87 12.47
C GLY A 45 10.61 -14.29 13.01
N GLU A 46 11.56 -15.08 12.48
CA GLU A 46 11.86 -16.42 12.97
C GLU A 46 12.55 -16.39 14.35
N VAL A 47 13.48 -15.47 14.57
CA VAL A 47 14.20 -15.36 15.85
C VAL A 47 13.33 -14.79 16.98
N ILE A 48 12.43 -13.85 16.68
CA ILE A 48 11.61 -13.16 17.69
C ILE A 48 10.24 -13.83 17.89
N ALA A 49 9.57 -14.22 16.80
CA ALA A 49 8.20 -14.72 16.82
C ALA A 49 8.08 -16.21 16.47
N GLY A 50 9.17 -16.86 16.05
CA GLY A 50 9.15 -18.27 15.62
C GLY A 50 8.36 -18.52 14.33
N ASP A 51 8.00 -17.47 13.58
CA ASP A 51 7.10 -17.58 12.42
C ASP A 51 7.66 -16.86 11.18
N TRP A 52 8.60 -17.53 10.53
CA TRP A 52 9.19 -17.10 9.26
C TRP A 52 8.14 -16.86 8.16
N LYS A 53 7.12 -17.72 8.07
CA LYS A 53 6.17 -17.73 6.95
C LYS A 53 5.28 -16.49 6.93
N SER A 54 4.83 -16.03 8.10
CA SER A 54 4.02 -14.82 8.21
C SER A 54 4.77 -13.56 7.77
N TYR A 55 6.05 -13.44 8.13
CA TYR A 55 6.88 -12.31 7.72
C TYR A 55 7.29 -12.37 6.25
N GLN A 56 7.54 -13.58 5.72
CA GLN A 56 7.75 -13.75 4.28
C GLN A 56 6.49 -13.34 3.48
N TYR A 57 5.31 -13.77 3.94
CA TYR A 57 4.04 -13.38 3.31
C TYR A 57 3.84 -11.86 3.32
N LEU A 58 4.17 -11.18 4.42
CA LEU A 58 4.12 -9.71 4.50
C LEU A 58 5.01 -9.05 3.44
N VAL A 59 6.26 -9.51 3.30
CA VAL A 59 7.18 -8.96 2.28
C VAL A 59 6.66 -9.24 0.87
N GLU A 60 6.15 -10.44 0.62
CA GLU A 60 5.55 -10.79 -0.68
C GLU A 60 4.29 -9.99 -0.99
N SER A 61 3.42 -9.74 0.00
CA SER A 61 2.19 -8.98 -0.20
C SER A 61 2.48 -7.52 -0.52
N ILE A 62 3.45 -6.90 0.17
CA ILE A 62 3.88 -5.52 -0.12
C ILE A 62 4.37 -5.39 -1.56
N ARG A 63 5.13 -6.38 -2.06
CA ARG A 63 5.65 -6.37 -3.44
C ARG A 63 4.58 -6.55 -4.52
N ARG A 64 3.56 -7.34 -4.23
CA ARG A 64 2.43 -7.55 -5.16
C ARG A 64 1.44 -6.39 -5.16
N PHE A 65 1.50 -5.53 -4.13
CA PHE A 65 0.60 -4.39 -4.01
C PHE A 65 0.95 -3.30 -5.04
N PRO A 66 -0.07 -2.69 -5.68
CA PRO A 66 0.16 -1.68 -6.70
C PRO A 66 0.91 -0.45 -6.13
N PRO A 67 1.80 0.17 -6.92
CA PRO A 67 2.42 1.43 -6.58
C PRO A 67 1.41 2.58 -6.51
N GLN A 68 1.83 3.69 -5.92
CA GLN A 68 0.95 4.81 -5.57
C GLN A 68 0.11 5.31 -6.76
N GLU A 69 0.75 5.55 -7.90
CA GLU A 69 0.09 6.06 -9.10
C GLU A 69 -0.88 5.02 -9.70
N GLU A 70 -0.52 3.75 -9.68
CA GLU A 70 -1.38 2.68 -10.20
C GLU A 70 -2.62 2.52 -9.31
N LEU A 71 -2.44 2.49 -7.98
CA LEU A 71 -3.56 2.43 -7.06
C LEU A 71 -4.46 3.67 -7.16
N LYS A 72 -3.87 4.86 -7.34
CA LYS A 72 -4.63 6.09 -7.60
C LYS A 72 -5.50 5.93 -8.85
N ALA A 73 -4.93 5.49 -9.96
CA ALA A 73 -5.66 5.27 -11.20
C ALA A 73 -6.80 4.24 -11.01
N MET A 74 -6.55 3.15 -10.29
CA MET A 74 -7.59 2.15 -9.98
C MET A 74 -8.76 2.74 -9.16
N ILE A 75 -8.47 3.67 -8.24
CA ILE A 75 -9.49 4.37 -7.45
C ILE A 75 -10.27 5.36 -8.35
N GLU A 76 -9.59 6.09 -9.23
CA GLU A 76 -10.22 6.99 -10.22
C GLU A 76 -11.14 6.22 -11.18
N ASP A 77 -10.67 5.10 -11.73
CA ASP A 77 -11.43 4.21 -12.63
C ASP A 77 -12.70 3.64 -11.98
N THR A 78 -12.72 3.55 -10.65
CA THR A 78 -13.90 3.11 -9.89
C THR A 78 -15.00 4.18 -9.85
N GLY A 79 -14.66 5.45 -10.13
CA GLY A 79 -15.59 6.58 -10.13
C GLY A 79 -15.37 7.57 -8.99
N PHE A 80 -14.34 7.41 -8.18
CA PHE A 80 -13.97 8.40 -7.17
C PHE A 80 -13.41 9.67 -7.84
N PHE A 81 -13.69 10.82 -7.24
CA PHE A 81 -13.27 12.14 -7.71
C PHE A 81 -12.22 12.76 -6.78
N LYS A 82 -11.37 13.65 -7.33
CA LYS A 82 -10.26 14.29 -6.62
C LYS A 82 -9.40 13.26 -5.87
N VAL A 83 -9.03 12.20 -6.59
CA VAL A 83 -8.20 11.15 -6.01
C VAL A 83 -6.76 11.66 -5.93
N ASP A 84 -6.16 11.47 -4.77
CA ASP A 84 -4.76 11.83 -4.55
C ASP A 84 -4.15 10.91 -3.49
N TYR A 85 -2.82 10.95 -3.36
CA TYR A 85 -2.12 10.21 -2.32
C TYR A 85 -1.05 11.06 -1.64
N GLN A 86 -0.76 10.71 -0.38
CA GLN A 86 0.31 11.30 0.40
C GLN A 86 1.29 10.21 0.84
N ASN A 87 2.55 10.37 0.46
CA ASN A 87 3.63 9.48 0.90
C ASN A 87 4.04 9.80 2.35
N LEU A 88 4.19 8.76 3.15
CA LEU A 88 4.75 8.77 4.50
C LEU A 88 6.06 7.98 4.50
N ASN A 89 7.02 8.41 5.34
CA ASN A 89 8.34 7.76 5.46
C ASN A 89 9.00 7.49 4.10
N SER A 90 9.01 8.50 3.22
CA SER A 90 9.58 8.42 1.87
C SER A 90 8.94 7.36 0.95
N GLY A 91 7.68 7.00 1.19
CA GLY A 91 6.88 6.13 0.29
C GLY A 91 6.76 4.69 0.75
N ILE A 92 7.33 4.32 1.90
CA ILE A 92 7.08 3.00 2.52
C ILE A 92 5.58 2.81 2.75
N VAL A 93 4.89 3.88 3.14
CA VAL A 93 3.45 3.90 3.35
C VAL A 93 2.86 5.07 2.58
N ALA A 94 1.67 4.90 2.02
CA ALA A 94 0.92 5.95 1.37
C ALA A 94 -0.52 5.99 1.88
N ILE A 95 -1.06 7.20 2.00
CA ILE A 95 -2.49 7.41 2.23
C ILE A 95 -3.11 7.85 0.91
N HIS A 96 -3.95 7.01 0.32
CA HIS A 96 -4.79 7.36 -0.82
C HIS A 96 -6.12 7.89 -0.34
N SER A 97 -6.65 8.91 -1.01
CA SER A 97 -7.95 9.47 -0.70
C SER A 97 -8.72 9.86 -1.95
N GLY A 98 -10.04 9.76 -1.90
CA GLY A 98 -10.93 10.18 -2.99
C GLY A 98 -12.34 10.43 -2.49
N PHE A 99 -13.14 11.19 -3.22
CA PHE A 99 -14.51 11.53 -2.86
C PHE A 99 -15.50 10.80 -3.76
N LYS A 100 -16.59 10.31 -3.18
CA LYS A 100 -17.78 9.93 -3.95
C LYS A 100 -18.63 11.19 -4.13
N LEU A 101 -18.84 11.61 -5.37
CA LEU A 101 -19.77 12.71 -5.68
C LEU A 101 -21.21 12.19 -5.78
#